data_AF-A0A0P8AIG5-F1
#
_entry.id   AF-A0A0P8AIG5-F1
#
_cell.length_a   1.000
_cell.length_b   1.000
_cell.length_c   1.000
_cell.angle_alpha   90.00
_cell.angle_beta   90.00
_cell.angle_gamma   90.00
#
_symmetry.space_group_name_H-M   'P 1'
#
loop_
_entity.id
_entity.type
_entity.pdbx_description
1 polymer ?
#
loop_
_entity_poly.entity_id
_entity_poly.type
_entity_poly.pdbx_seq_one_letter_code
_entity_poly.pdbx_strand_id
1 'polypeptide(L)' 'MEDLRAANPAYDAAITFIRMDWGTYGTSDYARSLGVQRRSTLILMRGDDILGTVVADTRRDSIRALMDLALA' A
#
# COMPACT_ATOMS: atom_id res chain seq x y z
N MET A 1 10.60 2.50 2.89
CA MET A 1 9.66 1.52 3.48
C MET A 1 10.41 0.58 4.42
N GLU A 2 11.57 0.07 4.00
CA GLU A 2 12.44 -0.76 4.85
C GLU A 2 12.78 -0.10 6.20
N ASP A 3 13.16 1.18 6.23
CA ASP A 3 13.41 1.87 7.52
C ASP A 3 12.18 1.99 8.44
N LEU A 4 10.97 2.05 7.87
CA LEU A 4 9.73 2.13 8.67
C LEU A 4 9.38 0.76 9.25
N ARG A 5 9.56 -0.30 8.47
CA ARG A 5 9.39 -1.68 8.91
C ARG A 5 10.43 -2.08 9.96
N ALA A 6 11.69 -1.70 9.76
CA ALA A 6 12.76 -1.92 10.74
C ALA A 6 12.51 -1.17 12.06
N ALA A 7 11.88 0.00 12.01
CA ALA A 7 11.55 0.78 13.20
C ALA A 7 10.37 0.19 14.00
N ASN A 8 9.48 -0.57 13.38
CA ASN A 8 8.35 -1.20 14.06
C ASN A 8 8.05 -2.59 13.47
N PRO A 9 8.50 -3.68 14.13
CA PRO A 9 8.28 -5.04 13.65
C PRO A 9 6.80 -5.46 13.64
N ALA A 10 5.91 -4.72 14.32
CA ALA A 10 4.47 -5.00 14.26
C ALA A 10 3.91 -4.83 12.83
N TYR A 11 4.51 -3.97 12.00
CA TYR A 11 4.10 -3.82 10.61
C TYR A 11 4.29 -5.10 9.81
N ASP A 12 5.44 -5.76 9.92
CA ASP A 12 5.67 -7.03 9.21
C ASP A 12 4.84 -8.18 9.79
N ALA A 13 4.48 -8.12 11.07
CA ALA A 13 3.63 -9.13 11.71
C ALA A 13 2.13 -9.00 11.32
N ALA A 14 1.64 -7.76 11.13
CA ALA A 14 0.23 -7.49 10.88
C ALA A 14 -0.11 -7.23 9.41
N ILE A 15 0.87 -6.82 8.59
CA ILE A 15 0.65 -6.36 7.22
C ILE A 15 1.38 -7.30 6.24
N THR A 16 0.64 -7.81 5.25
CA THR A 16 1.25 -8.53 4.13
C THR A 16 1.59 -7.56 3.01
N PHE A 17 2.88 -7.41 2.68
CA PHE A 17 3.33 -6.55 1.59
C PHE A 17 3.34 -7.32 0.27
N ILE A 18 2.39 -7.02 -0.61
CA ILE A 18 2.33 -7.59 -1.95
C ILE A 18 2.88 -6.57 -2.94
N ARG A 19 3.96 -6.94 -3.63
CA ARG A 19 4.55 -6.11 -4.69
C ARG A 19 4.02 -6.56 -6.05
N MET A 20 3.19 -5.73 -6.65
CA MET A 20 2.64 -5.97 -7.99
C MET A 20 3.43 -5.19 -9.05
N ASP A 21 3.75 -5.83 -10.16
CA ASP A 21 4.39 -5.17 -11.29
C ASP A 21 3.37 -4.34 -12.08
N TRP A 22 3.56 -3.01 -12.10
CA TRP A 22 2.67 -2.09 -12.80
C TRP A 22 2.74 -2.26 -14.33
N GLY A 23 3.92 -2.60 -14.88
CA GLY A 23 4.07 -2.81 -16.32
C GLY A 23 3.21 -3.96 -16.84
N THR A 24 3.05 -4.98 -16.01
CA THR A 24 2.30 -6.20 -16.33
C THR A 24 0.80 -6.05 -16.00
N TYR A 25 0.46 -5.48 -14.84
CA TYR A 25 -0.91 -5.49 -14.32
C TYR A 25 -1.60 -4.12 -14.27
N GLY A 26 -0.90 -3.02 -14.55
CA GLY A 26 -1.44 -1.67 -14.39
C GLY A 26 -2.60 -1.33 -15.33
N THR A 27 -2.73 -2.07 -16.44
CA THR A 27 -3.84 -1.93 -17.40
C THR A 27 -4.94 -2.98 -17.19
N SER A 28 -4.86 -3.80 -16.15
CA SER A 28 -5.91 -4.77 -15.81
C SER A 28 -7.16 -4.06 -15.29
N ASP A 29 -8.32 -4.68 -15.48
CA ASP A 29 -9.59 -4.12 -14.99
C ASP A 29 -9.63 -4.06 -13.46
N TYR A 30 -8.91 -4.95 -12.78
CA TYR A 30 -8.75 -4.93 -11.34
C TYR A 30 -7.94 -3.70 -10.87
N ALA A 31 -6.85 -3.35 -11.55
CA ALA A 31 -6.12 -2.12 -11.23
C ALA A 31 -6.97 -0.85 -11.45
N ARG A 32 -7.83 -0.86 -12.48
CA ARG A 32 -8.79 0.22 -12.74
C ARG A 32 -9.89 0.31 -11.68
N SER A 33 -10.46 -0.83 -11.26
CA SER A 33 -11.52 -0.86 -10.24
C SER A 33 -11.01 -0.35 -8.89
N LEU A 34 -9.74 -0.59 -8.58
CA LEU A 34 -9.05 -0.06 -7.40
C LEU A 34 -8.67 1.43 -7.51
N GLY A 35 -8.97 2.10 -8.64
CA GLY A 35 -8.67 3.52 -8.85
C GLY A 35 -7.18 3.82 -9.05
N VAL A 36 -6.38 2.81 -9.44
CA VAL A 36 -4.94 2.99 -9.64
C VAL A 36 -4.68 3.67 -10.97
N GLN A 37 -4.24 4.93 -10.93
CA GLN A 37 -4.03 5.73 -12.13
C GLN A 37 -2.55 5.81 -12.56
N ARG A 38 -1.62 5.52 -11.65
CA ARG A 38 -0.18 5.59 -11.96
C ARG A 38 0.67 4.61 -11.14
N ARG A 39 1.82 4.28 -11.74
CA ARG A 39 2.98 3.62 -11.12
C ARG A 39 3.36 4.36 -9.83
N SER A 40 3.57 3.60 -8.75
CA SER A 40 3.77 4.08 -7.36
C SER A 40 2.51 4.33 -6.53
N THR A 41 1.45 3.55 -6.72
CA THR A 41 0.29 3.58 -5.81
C THR A 41 0.42 2.49 -4.75
N LEU A 42 0.24 2.85 -3.49
CA LEU A 42 0.10 1.93 -2.37
C LEU A 42 -1.38 1.83 -1.98
N ILE A 43 -1.87 0.63 -1.73
CA ILE A 43 -3.25 0.35 -1.34
C ILE A 43 -3.19 -0.51 -0.10
N LEU A 44 -3.87 -0.06 0.95
CA LEU A 44 -4.10 -0.86 2.14
C LEU A 44 -5.49 -1.48 2.05
N MET A 45 -5.54 -2.80 2.19
CA MET A 45 -6.78 -3.57 2.18
C MET A 45 -6.88 -4.43 3.44
N ARG A 46 -8.10 -4.62 3.93
CA ARG A 46 -8.42 -5.54 5.03
C ARG A 46 -9.63 -6.36 4.60
N GLY A 47 -9.42 -7.65 4.31
CA GLY A 47 -10.45 -8.46 3.65
C GLY A 47 -10.74 -7.92 2.25
N ASP A 48 -12.02 -7.64 1.99
CA ASP A 48 -12.49 -7.08 0.72
C ASP A 48 -12.56 -5.54 0.70
N ASP A 49 -12.26 -4.89 1.83
CA ASP A 49 -12.35 -3.43 1.99
C ASP A 49 -11.00 -2.74 1.79
N ILE A 50 -11.03 -1.60 1.10
CA ILE A 50 -9.89 -0.69 0.96
C ILE A 50 -9.92 0.31 2.10
N LEU A 51 -8.96 0.23 3.01
CA LEU A 51 -8.84 1.15 4.15
C LEU A 51 -8.19 2.48 3.75
N GLY A 52 -7.31 2.47 2.75
CA GLY A 52 -6.65 3.68 2.30
C GLY A 52 -5.77 3.48 1.07
N THR A 53 -5.57 4.55 0.31
CA THR A 53 -4.69 4.57 -0.85
C THR A 53 -3.75 5.75 -0.79
N VAL A 54 -2.51 5.53 -1.19
CA VAL A 54 -1.48 6.57 -1.31
C VAL A 54 -0.98 6.54 -2.75
N VAL A 55 -1.40 7.53 -3.54
CA VAL A 55 -1.05 7.61 -4.96
C VAL A 55 0.23 8.43 -5.11
N ALA A 56 1.35 7.71 -5.18
CA ALA A 56 2.66 8.22 -5.57
C ALA A 56 3.08 9.46 -4.78
N ASP A 57 2.72 9.42 -3.51
CA ASP A 57 3.36 10.15 -2.44
C ASP A 57 4.43 9.21 -1.83
N THR A 58 5.67 9.67 -1.84
CA THR A 58 6.81 8.95 -1.28
C THR A 58 7.22 9.50 0.08
N ARG A 59 6.48 10.48 0.62
CA ARG A 59 6.77 11.04 1.94
C ARG A 59 6.63 9.96 3.00
N ARG A 60 7.63 9.90 3.87
CA ARG A 60 7.72 8.91 4.95
C ARG A 60 6.51 9.00 5.88
N ASP A 61 6.00 10.20 6.15
CA ASP A 61 4.83 10.40 7.01
C ASP A 61 3.53 9.86 6.40
N SER A 62 3.31 10.04 5.09
CA SER A 62 2.13 9.49 4.40
C SER A 62 2.14 7.97 4.41
N ILE A 63 3.31 7.37 4.19
CA ILE A 63 3.48 5.91 4.25
C ILE A 63 3.29 5.41 5.69
N ARG A 64 3.84 6.11 6.69
CA ARG A 64 3.65 5.76 8.10
C ARG A 64 2.18 5.81 8.49
N ALA A 65 1.45 6.87 8.14
CA ALA A 65 0.03 6.99 8.46
C ALA A 65 -0.80 5.85 7.85
N LEU A 66 -0.48 5.42 6.62
CA LEU A 66 -1.12 4.25 6.01
C LEU A 66 -0.78 2.96 6.77
N MET A 67 0.47 2.79 7.20
CA MET A 67 0.88 1.61 7.97
C MET A 67 0.26 1.60 9.38
N ASP A 68 0.15 2.75 10.03
CA ASP A 68 -0.52 2.92 11.33
C ASP A 68 -2.00 2.55 11.23
N LEU A 69 -2.67 2.94 10.13
CA LEU A 69 -4.06 2.57 9.86
C LEU A 69 -4.24 1.05 9.74
N ALA A 70 -3.22 0.34 9.26
CA ALA A 70 -3.27 -1.11 9.17
C ALA A 70 -3.20 -1.81 10.54
N LEU A 71 -2.56 -1.16 11.52
CA LEU A 71 -2.44 -1.65 12.90
C LEU A 71 -3.64 -1.28 13.80
N ALA A 72 -4.47 -0.33 13.36
CA ALA A 72 -5.67 0.11 14.08
C ALA A 72 -6.84 -0.87 13.93
#